data_AF-A0A1U9UIA0-F1
#
_entry.id   AF-A0A1U9UIA0-F1
#
_cell.length_a   1.000
_cell.length_b   1.000
_cell.length_c   1.000
_cell.angle_alpha   90.00
_cell.angle_beta   90.00
_cell.angle_gamma   90.00
#
_symmetry.space_group_name_H-M   'P 1'
#
loop_
_entity.id
_entity.type
_entity.pdbx_description
1 polymer ?
#
loop_
_entity_poly.entity_id
_entity_poly.type
_entity_poly.pdbx_seq_one_letter_code
_entity_poly.pdbx_strand_id
1 'polypeptide(L)'
;MTLNKPIAPIEVINDLDGTGTVTIKAGEATLAGADVDGVSGTGVNVANLTLRDSRLQSSGAAVAIDATERYAQADSDVLAAGDVRLHAGTVAIDSGARQSTLIAKGGGVLVQADGDLTNSGGLIQGQIRIVDEPLSAGAVTVRAGGTVLNTSMPDHLGILFGAADDVVVRAGGDVVNRYARMLSNGRLDVEARGNVVNAITKTDGLNGGTPNIANVFLLERPRTLQDIDSSGSDEEPPTSPMDREDWMPRCGVSQNEDVILAPFPQLWICSGILLGACCLRPDDRDDPVDCRSHSTKHGSPTHPDPGGG
;
A
#
# COMPACT_ATOMS: atom_id res chain seq x y z
N MET A 1 36.46 -38.00 3.90
CA MET A 1 35.47 -38.30 4.96
C MET A 1 34.51 -37.12 4.99
N THR A 2 33.43 -37.21 4.22
CA THR A 2 32.45 -36.12 4.06
C THR A 2 31.57 -36.13 5.29
N LEU A 3 31.77 -35.16 6.20
CA LEU A 3 30.93 -35.00 7.38
C LEU A 3 29.58 -34.47 6.91
N ASN A 4 28.59 -35.35 6.75
CA ASN A 4 27.19 -34.94 6.59
C ASN A 4 26.77 -34.28 7.91
N LYS A 5 26.86 -32.96 7.99
CA LYS A 5 26.28 -32.18 9.07
C LYS A 5 24.75 -32.36 8.97
N PRO A 6 24.06 -32.88 9.99
CA PRO A 6 22.62 -33.06 9.93
C PRO A 6 21.95 -31.70 9.76
N ILE A 7 21.05 -31.60 8.78
CA ILE A 7 20.16 -30.45 8.60
C ILE A 7 19.27 -30.43 9.84
N ALA A 8 19.30 -29.32 10.59
CA ALA A 8 18.47 -29.18 11.78
C ALA A 8 16.98 -29.32 11.40
N PRO A 9 16.17 -30.07 12.18
CA PRO A 9 14.75 -30.20 11.92
C PRO A 9 14.06 -28.83 11.98
N ILE A 10 13.10 -28.60 11.08
CA ILE A 10 12.25 -27.41 11.09
C ILE A 10 11.33 -27.52 12.32
N GLU A 11 11.47 -26.57 13.24
CA GLU A 11 10.57 -26.46 14.39
C GLU A 11 9.46 -25.47 14.02
N VAL A 12 8.32 -26.00 13.57
CA VAL A 12 7.08 -25.21 13.50
C VAL A 12 6.45 -25.25 14.88
N ILE A 13 6.73 -24.22 15.69
CA ILE A 13 6.02 -24.02 16.95
C ILE A 13 4.69 -23.36 16.60
N ASN A 14 3.69 -24.19 16.31
CA ASN A 14 2.32 -23.71 16.35
C ASN A 14 1.93 -23.66 17.82
N ASP A 15 2.33 -22.57 18.49
CA ASP A 15 1.90 -22.29 19.86
C ASP A 15 0.44 -21.86 19.80
N LEU A 16 -0.44 -22.84 19.64
CA LEU A 16 -1.86 -22.68 19.88
C LEU A 16 -2.10 -22.61 21.41
N ASP A 17 -1.21 -21.96 22.17
CA ASP A 17 -1.23 -21.79 23.63
C ASP A 17 -2.40 -20.94 24.15
N GLY A 18 -3.34 -20.61 23.26
CA GLY A 18 -4.45 -19.71 23.55
C GLY A 18 -4.11 -18.24 23.35
N THR A 19 -2.86 -17.88 23.01
CA THR A 19 -2.50 -16.51 22.61
C THR A 19 -2.69 -16.30 21.10
N GLY A 20 -2.60 -17.35 20.28
CA GLY A 20 -2.84 -17.25 18.85
C GLY A 20 -1.69 -16.64 18.06
N THR A 21 -0.46 -16.73 18.56
CA THR A 21 0.75 -16.33 17.83
C THR A 21 1.35 -17.53 17.09
N VAL A 22 1.86 -17.31 15.87
CA VAL A 22 2.62 -18.33 15.13
C VAL A 22 4.09 -17.92 15.06
N THR A 23 5.02 -18.84 15.39
CA THR A 23 6.46 -18.59 15.23
C THR A 23 7.15 -19.69 14.46
N ILE A 24 7.91 -19.32 13.43
CA ILE A 24 8.74 -20.23 12.62
C ILE A 24 10.20 -19.94 12.92
N LYS A 25 10.95 -20.96 13.38
CA LYS A 25 12.40 -20.88 13.59
C LYS A 25 13.09 -22.03 12.88
N ALA A 26 14.01 -21.71 11.97
CA ALA A 26 14.75 -22.71 11.20
C ALA A 26 16.06 -22.13 10.66
N GLY A 27 16.97 -22.97 10.16
CA GLY A 27 18.08 -22.47 9.34
C GLY A 27 17.57 -21.89 8.01
N GLU A 28 16.70 -22.64 7.35
CA GLU A 28 16.04 -22.24 6.11
C GLU A 28 14.56 -22.63 6.17
N ALA A 29 13.70 -21.83 5.57
CA ALA A 29 12.29 -22.14 5.43
C ALA A 29 11.79 -21.84 4.01
N THR A 30 11.03 -22.78 3.46
CA THR A 30 10.24 -22.56 2.25
C THR A 30 8.78 -22.80 2.57
N LEU A 31 7.95 -21.79 2.36
CA LEU A 31 6.50 -21.90 2.40
C LEU A 31 6.01 -21.89 0.94
N ALA A 32 5.40 -22.99 0.51
CA ALA A 32 4.90 -23.17 -0.84
C ALA A 32 3.42 -23.60 -0.78
N GLY A 33 2.51 -22.77 -1.31
CA GLY A 33 1.07 -23.01 -1.21
C GLY A 33 0.55 -23.03 0.23
N ALA A 34 1.26 -22.41 1.17
CA ALA A 34 0.92 -22.44 2.60
C ALA A 34 0.07 -21.23 2.99
N ASP A 35 -0.83 -21.42 3.96
CA ASP A 35 -1.55 -20.34 4.63
C ASP A 35 -1.20 -20.38 6.13
N VAL A 36 -0.56 -19.32 6.61
CA VAL A 36 -0.11 -19.16 7.99
C VAL A 36 -0.79 -17.91 8.55
N ASP A 37 -1.61 -18.05 9.59
CA ASP A 37 -2.27 -16.94 10.27
C ASP A 37 -2.05 -17.02 11.78
N GLY A 38 -1.42 -16.00 12.34
CA GLY A 38 -1.32 -15.77 13.78
C GLY A 38 -2.18 -14.58 14.20
N VAL A 39 -3.25 -14.82 14.97
CA VAL A 39 -4.15 -13.78 15.51
C VAL A 39 -3.39 -12.72 16.31
N SER A 40 -2.51 -13.12 17.23
CA SER A 40 -1.74 -12.19 18.07
C SER A 40 -0.34 -11.90 17.55
N GLY A 41 0.01 -12.42 16.38
CA GLY A 41 1.25 -12.10 15.69
C GLY A 41 1.77 -13.29 14.90
N THR A 42 2.59 -12.99 13.91
CA THR A 42 3.31 -14.01 13.14
C THR A 42 4.79 -13.64 13.06
N GLY A 43 5.64 -14.49 13.61
CA GLY A 43 7.08 -14.32 13.67
C GLY A 43 7.82 -15.34 12.80
N VAL A 44 8.81 -14.92 12.03
CA VAL A 44 9.71 -15.82 11.31
C VAL A 44 11.15 -15.42 11.58
N ASN A 45 11.98 -16.35 12.06
CA ASN A 45 13.41 -16.16 12.27
C ASN A 45 14.19 -17.29 11.57
N VAL A 46 14.83 -16.96 10.47
CA VAL A 46 15.57 -17.91 9.62
C VAL A 46 16.80 -17.26 9.00
N ALA A 47 17.68 -18.03 8.36
CA ALA A 47 18.70 -17.45 7.47
C ALA A 47 18.08 -17.14 6.10
N ASN A 48 17.40 -18.12 5.51
CA ASN A 48 16.76 -17.97 4.21
C ASN A 48 15.25 -18.24 4.31
N LEU A 49 14.42 -17.29 3.87
CA LEU A 49 12.98 -17.47 3.74
C LEU A 49 12.57 -17.36 2.27
N THR A 50 11.86 -18.38 1.79
CA THR A 50 11.19 -18.34 0.48
C THR A 50 9.69 -18.54 0.64
N LEU A 51 8.90 -17.58 0.17
CA LEU A 51 7.44 -17.68 0.03
C LEU A 51 7.10 -17.88 -1.45
N ARG A 52 6.32 -18.91 -1.77
CA ARG A 52 5.80 -19.17 -3.10
C ARG A 52 4.34 -19.52 -3.01
N ASP A 53 3.50 -18.82 -3.77
CA ASP A 53 2.06 -19.08 -3.75
C ASP A 53 1.44 -19.13 -2.34
N SER A 54 2.02 -18.41 -1.37
CA SER A 54 1.70 -18.56 0.05
C SER A 54 1.07 -17.29 0.63
N ARG A 55 0.43 -17.43 1.78
CA ARG A 55 -0.07 -16.34 2.61
C ARG A 55 0.55 -16.44 3.99
N LEU A 56 1.22 -15.37 4.42
CA LEU A 56 1.74 -15.21 5.76
C LEU A 56 1.04 -14.01 6.40
N GLN A 57 0.18 -14.26 7.37
CA GLN A 57 -0.71 -13.26 7.93
C GLN A 57 -0.59 -13.16 9.44
N SER A 58 -0.83 -11.96 9.97
CA SER A 58 -1.37 -11.78 11.31
C SER A 58 -2.71 -11.04 11.25
N SER A 59 -3.78 -11.70 11.67
CA SER A 59 -5.15 -11.17 11.60
C SER A 59 -5.48 -10.13 12.68
N GLY A 60 -4.72 -10.08 13.79
CA GLY A 60 -4.98 -9.15 14.90
C GLY A 60 -3.77 -8.32 15.34
N ALA A 61 -2.56 -8.61 14.83
CA ALA A 61 -1.34 -7.93 15.26
C ALA A 61 -0.34 -7.75 14.10
N ALA A 62 0.96 -7.78 14.42
CA ALA A 62 2.05 -7.56 13.48
C ALA A 62 2.57 -8.85 12.85
N VAL A 63 3.16 -8.72 11.66
CA VAL A 63 4.04 -9.74 11.07
C VAL A 63 5.49 -9.25 11.22
N ALA A 64 6.35 -10.08 11.83
CA ALA A 64 7.76 -9.81 12.00
C ALA A 64 8.59 -10.91 11.34
N ILE A 65 9.42 -10.55 10.37
CA ILE A 65 10.27 -11.47 9.61
C ILE A 65 11.72 -11.01 9.76
N ASP A 66 12.57 -11.92 10.22
CA ASP A 66 14.02 -11.75 10.29
C ASP A 66 14.67 -12.92 9.53
N ALA A 67 15.11 -12.64 8.31
CA ALA A 67 15.75 -13.58 7.40
C ALA A 67 17.20 -13.17 7.17
N THR A 68 18.10 -13.59 8.06
CA THR A 68 19.45 -13.00 8.21
C THR A 68 20.32 -13.01 6.94
N GLU A 69 19.99 -13.83 5.94
CA GLU A 69 20.66 -13.86 4.63
C GLU A 69 19.74 -13.39 3.50
N ARG A 70 18.59 -14.05 3.28
CA ARG A 70 17.73 -13.75 2.13
C ARG A 70 16.25 -13.93 2.44
N TYR A 71 15.47 -12.95 2.03
CA TYR A 71 14.03 -13.03 1.87
C TYR A 71 13.66 -13.04 0.39
N ALA A 72 12.89 -14.04 -0.04
CA ALA A 72 12.33 -14.12 -1.37
C ALA A 72 10.83 -14.41 -1.31
N GLN A 73 10.04 -13.63 -2.01
CA GLN A 73 8.59 -13.77 -2.12
C GLN A 73 8.21 -13.78 -3.58
N ALA A 74 7.49 -14.82 -4.02
CA ALA A 74 6.93 -14.91 -5.36
C ALA A 74 5.45 -15.28 -5.27
N ASP A 75 4.61 -14.53 -5.99
CA ASP A 75 3.17 -14.79 -6.06
C ASP A 75 2.55 -15.00 -4.67
N SER A 76 2.92 -14.20 -3.66
CA SER A 76 2.55 -14.47 -2.26
C SER A 76 2.08 -13.21 -1.54
N ASP A 77 1.36 -13.39 -0.44
CA ASP A 77 0.83 -12.31 0.38
C ASP A 77 1.43 -12.32 1.77
N VAL A 78 1.89 -11.16 2.23
CA VAL A 78 2.23 -10.91 3.63
C VAL A 78 1.34 -9.81 4.17
N LEU A 79 0.48 -10.16 5.13
CA LEU A 79 -0.61 -9.28 5.58
C LEU A 79 -0.59 -9.13 7.10
N ALA A 80 -0.53 -7.90 7.59
CA ALA A 80 -0.67 -7.61 9.02
C ALA A 80 -1.88 -6.72 9.28
N ALA A 81 -2.59 -6.99 10.38
CA ALA A 81 -3.58 -6.05 10.90
C ALA A 81 -2.91 -4.79 11.46
N GLY A 82 -1.80 -4.95 12.19
CA GLY A 82 -0.93 -3.89 12.68
C GLY A 82 0.17 -3.57 11.67
N ASP A 83 1.41 -3.89 12.03
CA ASP A 83 2.61 -3.56 11.27
C ASP A 83 3.18 -4.75 10.52
N VAL A 84 3.97 -4.46 9.48
CA VAL A 84 4.91 -5.41 8.90
C VAL A 84 6.33 -4.93 9.15
N ARG A 85 7.14 -5.77 9.80
CA ARG A 85 8.58 -5.55 9.97
C ARG A 85 9.32 -6.68 9.25
N LEU A 86 10.07 -6.33 8.20
CA LEU A 86 10.89 -7.27 7.43
C LEU A 86 12.36 -6.83 7.50
N HIS A 87 13.20 -7.69 8.05
CA HIS A 87 14.64 -7.56 8.03
C HIS A 87 15.26 -8.75 7.25
N ALA A 88 16.17 -8.48 6.33
CA ALA A 88 16.92 -9.53 5.66
C ALA A 88 18.28 -9.06 5.10
N GLY A 89 19.18 -10.00 4.81
CA GLY A 89 20.41 -9.67 4.09
C GLY A 89 20.14 -9.13 2.69
N THR A 90 19.24 -9.77 1.93
CA THR A 90 18.68 -9.26 0.67
C THR A 90 17.18 -9.51 0.61
N VAL A 91 16.44 -8.64 -0.06
CA VAL A 91 14.98 -8.73 -0.19
C VAL A 91 14.59 -8.79 -1.66
N ALA A 92 13.85 -9.83 -2.05
CA ALA A 92 13.25 -9.95 -3.37
C ALA A 92 11.73 -10.20 -3.24
N ILE A 93 10.94 -9.31 -3.82
CA ILE A 93 9.48 -9.42 -3.92
C ILE A 93 9.15 -9.43 -5.41
N ASP A 94 8.75 -10.57 -5.92
CA ASP A 94 8.48 -10.80 -7.34
C ASP A 94 7.01 -11.19 -7.55
N SER A 95 6.42 -10.67 -8.62
CA SER A 95 5.09 -11.03 -9.08
C SER A 95 5.20 -11.74 -10.43
N GLY A 96 4.53 -12.88 -10.55
CA GLY A 96 4.51 -13.72 -11.74
C GLY A 96 3.09 -14.01 -12.18
N ALA A 97 2.48 -15.06 -11.62
CA ALA A 97 1.09 -15.43 -11.90
C ALA A 97 0.07 -14.56 -11.14
N ARG A 98 0.47 -13.97 -10.01
CA ARG A 98 -0.33 -12.97 -9.28
C ARG A 98 0.55 -11.90 -8.65
N GLN A 99 -0.06 -10.79 -8.28
CA GLN A 99 0.66 -9.74 -7.58
C GLN A 99 1.07 -10.20 -6.17
N SER A 100 2.36 -10.15 -5.87
CA SER A 100 2.87 -10.28 -4.51
C SER A 100 2.53 -9.04 -3.69
N THR A 101 2.13 -9.23 -2.43
CA THR A 101 1.78 -8.12 -1.53
C THR A 101 2.52 -8.17 -0.19
N LEU A 102 2.83 -6.99 0.33
CA LEU A 102 3.38 -6.75 1.66
C LEU A 102 2.60 -5.58 2.29
N ILE A 103 1.56 -5.90 3.07
CA ILE A 103 0.55 -4.92 3.49
C ILE A 103 0.39 -4.89 5.00
N ALA A 104 0.52 -3.69 5.57
CA ALA A 104 0.07 -3.34 6.91
C ALA A 104 -1.26 -2.59 6.83
N LYS A 105 -2.34 -3.19 7.36
CA LYS A 105 -3.71 -2.65 7.24
C LYS A 105 -3.99 -1.48 8.15
N GLY A 106 -3.39 -1.46 9.34
CA GLY A 106 -3.59 -0.42 10.35
C GLY A 106 -2.30 0.28 10.79
N GLY A 107 -1.14 -0.34 10.55
CA GLY A 107 0.17 0.19 10.91
C GLY A 107 1.05 0.49 9.69
N GLY A 108 2.36 0.41 9.91
CA GLY A 108 3.36 0.71 8.89
C GLY A 108 4.05 -0.53 8.34
N VAL A 109 4.70 -0.36 7.19
CA VAL A 109 5.62 -1.35 6.63
C VAL A 109 7.04 -0.81 6.74
N LEU A 110 7.89 -1.52 7.48
CA LEU A 110 9.33 -1.30 7.51
C LEU A 110 10.03 -2.48 6.83
N VAL A 111 10.71 -2.21 5.72
CA VAL A 111 11.58 -3.19 5.06
C VAL A 111 13.02 -2.72 5.18
N GLN A 112 13.86 -3.54 5.80
CA GLN A 112 15.29 -3.34 5.93
C GLN A 112 16.05 -4.48 5.25
N ALA A 113 16.79 -4.14 4.21
CA ALA A 113 17.73 -5.02 3.54
C ALA A 113 19.17 -4.57 3.86
N ASP A 114 20.05 -5.48 4.30
CA ASP A 114 21.47 -5.13 4.50
C ASP A 114 22.19 -4.92 3.16
N GLY A 115 21.73 -5.58 2.10
CA GLY A 115 22.17 -5.45 0.73
C GLY A 115 21.08 -4.85 -0.16
N ASP A 116 20.80 -5.49 -1.29
CA ASP A 116 19.84 -5.02 -2.27
C ASP A 116 18.38 -5.37 -1.90
N LEU A 117 17.47 -4.50 -2.34
CA LEU A 117 16.04 -4.73 -2.33
C LEU A 117 15.46 -4.60 -3.74
N THR A 118 14.77 -5.64 -4.19
CA THR A 118 14.04 -5.65 -5.47
C THR A 118 12.55 -5.88 -5.25
N ASN A 119 11.73 -5.00 -5.80
CA ASN A 119 10.29 -5.15 -5.92
C ASN A 119 9.90 -5.20 -7.40
N SER A 120 9.65 -6.39 -7.93
CA SER A 120 9.31 -6.64 -9.33
C SER A 120 7.82 -6.94 -9.45
N GLY A 121 7.02 -5.89 -9.64
CA GLY A 121 5.57 -6.00 -9.79
C GLY A 121 4.81 -6.21 -8.47
N GLY A 122 5.46 -6.13 -7.30
CA GLY A 122 4.81 -6.28 -6.01
C GLY A 122 4.21 -4.99 -5.47
N LEU A 123 3.26 -5.12 -4.55
CA LEU A 123 2.65 -4.02 -3.80
C LEU A 123 3.15 -4.00 -2.36
N ILE A 124 3.82 -2.93 -1.97
CA ILE A 124 4.20 -2.64 -0.58
C ILE A 124 3.36 -1.48 -0.08
N GLN A 125 2.54 -1.70 0.95
CA GLN A 125 1.59 -0.70 1.42
C GLN A 125 1.47 -0.66 2.95
N GLY A 126 1.54 0.54 3.52
CA GLY A 126 1.19 0.80 4.92
C GLY A 126 0.20 1.96 5.05
N GLN A 127 -0.35 2.13 6.25
CA GLN A 127 -1.25 3.23 6.59
C GLN A 127 -0.50 4.40 7.23
N ILE A 128 0.19 4.13 8.32
CA ILE A 128 0.86 5.12 9.18
C ILE A 128 2.22 4.59 9.60
N ARG A 129 3.15 5.44 10.02
CA ARG A 129 4.44 4.98 10.57
C ARG A 129 4.24 4.05 11.78
N ILE A 130 5.19 3.14 11.95
CA ILE A 130 5.22 2.22 13.09
C ILE A 130 5.58 3.00 14.35
N VAL A 131 4.72 2.92 15.38
CA VAL A 131 4.96 3.56 16.68
C VAL A 131 6.14 2.89 17.39
N ASP A 132 6.94 3.69 18.10
CA ASP A 132 8.13 3.26 18.85
C ASP A 132 9.23 2.57 18.02
N GLU A 133 9.16 2.64 16.70
CA GLU A 133 10.20 2.15 15.80
C GLU A 133 10.93 3.33 15.14
N PRO A 134 12.12 3.72 15.64
CA PRO A 134 12.82 4.92 15.16
C PRO A 134 13.24 4.82 13.68
N LEU A 135 13.31 3.62 13.12
CA LEU A 135 13.62 3.43 11.71
C LEU A 135 12.39 3.53 10.80
N SER A 136 11.18 3.55 11.34
CA SER A 136 9.94 3.76 10.60
C SER A 136 9.63 5.24 10.52
N ALA A 137 9.97 5.85 9.39
CA ALA A 137 9.83 7.29 9.16
C ALA A 137 8.53 7.66 8.43
N GLY A 138 7.72 6.68 8.00
CA GLY A 138 6.46 6.87 7.29
C GLY A 138 5.64 5.57 7.21
N ALA A 139 4.47 5.64 6.56
CA ALA A 139 3.60 4.49 6.29
C ALA A 139 4.34 3.34 5.62
N VAL A 140 5.21 3.65 4.67
CA VAL A 140 6.16 2.70 4.08
C VAL A 140 7.55 3.26 4.25
N THR A 141 8.42 2.52 4.91
CA THR A 141 9.85 2.82 5.00
C THR A 141 10.66 1.67 4.43
N VAL A 142 11.43 1.97 3.37
CA VAL A 142 12.32 1.02 2.71
C VAL A 142 13.76 1.49 2.93
N ARG A 143 14.59 0.61 3.50
CA ARG A 143 16.01 0.86 3.75
C ARG A 143 16.83 -0.28 3.17
N ALA A 144 17.76 0.03 2.27
CA ALA A 144 18.68 -0.93 1.68
C ALA A 144 20.11 -0.46 1.88
N GLY A 145 21.01 -1.34 2.34
CA GLY A 145 22.45 -1.04 2.34
C GLY A 145 23.03 -0.99 0.93
N GLY A 146 22.38 -1.66 -0.04
CA GLY A 146 22.65 -1.62 -1.47
C GLY A 146 21.62 -0.79 -2.25
N THR A 147 21.21 -1.30 -3.40
CA THR A 147 20.28 -0.67 -4.34
C THR A 147 18.83 -0.99 -3.98
N VAL A 148 17.94 -0.01 -4.18
CA VAL A 148 16.49 -0.23 -4.21
C VAL A 148 16.03 -0.21 -5.67
N LEU A 149 15.52 -1.33 -6.17
CA LEU A 149 14.90 -1.43 -7.49
C LEU A 149 13.39 -1.70 -7.33
N ASN A 150 12.57 -0.72 -7.72
CA ASN A 150 11.13 -0.87 -7.86
C ASN A 150 10.80 -0.90 -9.35
N THR A 151 10.35 -2.04 -9.87
CA THR A 151 10.04 -2.20 -11.29
C THR A 151 8.65 -2.78 -11.48
N SER A 152 7.92 -2.32 -12.50
CA SER A 152 6.71 -3.02 -12.93
C SER A 152 7.05 -4.15 -13.89
N MET A 153 6.24 -5.20 -13.84
CA MET A 153 6.17 -6.30 -14.79
C MET A 153 5.02 -6.05 -15.78
N PRO A 154 4.94 -6.76 -16.93
CA PRO A 154 3.88 -6.55 -17.91
C PRO A 154 2.46 -6.60 -17.33
N ASP A 155 2.23 -7.51 -16.39
CA ASP A 155 0.89 -7.77 -15.82
C ASP A 155 0.72 -7.22 -14.40
N HIS A 156 1.80 -6.76 -13.76
CA HIS A 156 1.81 -6.37 -12.35
C HIS A 156 2.63 -5.11 -12.11
N LEU A 157 2.00 -4.10 -11.50
CA LEU A 157 2.67 -2.84 -11.16
C LEU A 157 3.55 -3.00 -9.91
N GLY A 158 4.78 -2.52 -9.98
CA GLY A 158 5.61 -2.32 -8.80
C GLY A 158 5.15 -1.06 -8.07
N ILE A 159 4.68 -1.19 -6.83
CA ILE A 159 4.08 -0.07 -6.08
C ILE A 159 4.64 -0.03 -4.65
N LEU A 160 5.11 1.16 -4.26
CA LEU A 160 5.27 1.54 -2.85
C LEU A 160 4.18 2.57 -2.52
N PHE A 161 3.33 2.31 -1.53
CA PHE A 161 2.20 3.19 -1.23
C PHE A 161 2.01 3.46 0.28
N GLY A 162 2.14 4.74 0.65
CA GLY A 162 1.78 5.25 1.97
C GLY A 162 0.38 5.86 1.95
N ALA A 163 -0.59 5.18 2.58
CA ALA A 163 -1.99 5.53 2.43
C ALA A 163 -2.46 6.72 3.30
N ALA A 164 -1.81 6.96 4.44
CA ALA A 164 -2.14 8.08 5.32
C ALA A 164 -0.90 8.77 5.94
N ASP A 165 0.31 8.43 5.46
CA ASP A 165 1.59 8.96 5.94
C ASP A 165 2.65 8.84 4.83
N ASP A 166 3.88 9.20 5.15
CA ASP A 166 4.99 9.34 4.22
C ASP A 166 5.41 8.00 3.58
N VAL A 167 6.00 8.08 2.38
CA VAL A 167 6.83 7.00 1.83
C VAL A 167 8.28 7.42 1.87
N VAL A 168 9.09 6.65 2.59
CA VAL A 168 10.50 6.96 2.82
C VAL A 168 11.37 5.84 2.23
N VAL A 169 12.26 6.19 1.29
CA VAL A 169 13.18 5.25 0.66
C VAL A 169 14.62 5.71 0.91
N ARG A 170 15.45 4.80 1.43
CA ARG A 170 16.88 5.03 1.72
C ARG A 170 17.70 3.91 1.11
N ALA A 171 18.67 4.25 0.27
CA ALA A 171 19.58 3.29 -0.36
C ALA A 171 21.06 3.67 -0.14
N GLY A 172 21.89 2.70 0.22
CA GLY A 172 23.34 2.84 0.21
C GLY A 172 23.94 2.80 -1.20
N GLY A 173 23.17 2.33 -2.20
CA GLY A 173 23.46 2.39 -3.63
C GLY A 173 22.47 3.30 -4.37
N ASP A 174 21.96 2.84 -5.51
CA ASP A 174 20.98 3.56 -6.33
C ASP A 174 19.54 3.38 -5.81
N VAL A 175 18.65 4.30 -6.15
CA VAL A 175 17.20 4.09 -6.12
C VAL A 175 16.68 4.16 -7.55
N VAL A 176 16.17 3.04 -8.06
CA VAL A 176 15.66 2.91 -9.42
C VAL A 176 14.17 2.58 -9.37
N ASN A 177 13.34 3.50 -9.84
CA ASN A 177 11.92 3.29 -10.06
C ASN A 177 11.66 3.21 -11.57
N ARG A 178 11.33 2.02 -12.08
CA ARG A 178 11.23 1.75 -13.52
C ARG A 178 9.82 1.25 -13.89
N TYR A 179 9.07 2.07 -14.62
CA TYR A 179 7.64 1.86 -14.94
C TYR A 179 6.75 1.64 -13.71
N ALA A 180 7.29 1.91 -12.52
CA ALA A 180 6.71 1.58 -11.23
C ALA A 180 6.19 2.86 -10.56
N ARG A 181 5.52 2.71 -9.42
CA ARG A 181 4.91 3.81 -8.69
C ARG A 181 5.45 3.87 -7.27
N MET A 182 5.81 5.07 -6.84
CA MET A 182 6.01 5.41 -5.43
C MET A 182 5.00 6.51 -5.12
N LEU A 183 4.02 6.21 -4.27
CA LEU A 183 2.87 7.04 -4.00
C LEU A 183 2.81 7.31 -2.49
N SER A 184 2.61 8.56 -2.10
CA SER A 184 2.36 8.92 -0.70
C SER A 184 1.22 9.92 -0.64
N ASN A 185 0.34 9.76 0.33
CA ASN A 185 -0.65 10.77 0.70
C ASN A 185 -0.12 11.80 1.70
N GLY A 186 1.11 11.59 2.21
CA GLY A 186 1.92 12.58 2.91
C GLY A 186 3.04 13.06 2.01
N ARG A 187 4.28 12.85 2.44
CA ARG A 187 5.50 13.16 1.69
C ARG A 187 6.14 11.90 1.09
N LEU A 188 6.61 12.02 -0.14
CA LEU A 188 7.58 11.07 -0.72
C LEU A 188 9.01 11.59 -0.47
N ASP A 189 9.81 10.83 0.28
CA ASP A 189 11.20 11.18 0.59
C ASP A 189 12.16 10.07 0.16
N VAL A 190 13.02 10.37 -0.82
CA VAL A 190 13.95 9.43 -1.42
C VAL A 190 15.38 9.92 -1.25
N GLU A 191 16.24 9.09 -0.68
CA GLU A 191 17.67 9.33 -0.52
C GLU A 191 18.45 8.12 -1.04
N ALA A 192 19.47 8.40 -1.84
CA ALA A 192 20.39 7.41 -2.37
C ALA A 192 21.82 7.94 -2.21
N ARG A 193 22.78 7.07 -1.91
CA ARG A 193 24.21 7.43 -2.03
C ARG A 193 24.71 7.36 -3.47
N GLY A 194 24.00 6.61 -4.32
CA GLY A 194 24.16 6.59 -5.76
C GLY A 194 23.17 7.51 -6.47
N ASN A 195 22.64 7.07 -7.60
CA ASN A 195 21.68 7.80 -8.42
C ASN A 195 20.24 7.55 -7.96
N VAL A 196 19.39 8.57 -8.14
CA VAL A 196 17.94 8.39 -8.11
C VAL A 196 17.43 8.46 -9.55
N VAL A 197 16.92 7.33 -10.03
CA VAL A 197 16.42 7.15 -11.39
C VAL A 197 14.93 6.87 -11.35
N ASN A 198 14.12 7.77 -11.92
CA ASN A 198 12.72 7.48 -12.21
C ASN A 198 12.54 7.41 -13.73
N ALA A 199 12.28 6.22 -14.26
CA ALA A 199 12.26 5.95 -15.69
C ALA A 199 10.91 5.41 -16.15
N ILE A 200 10.32 6.09 -17.12
CA ILE A 200 9.21 5.62 -17.94
C ILE A 200 9.70 5.56 -19.39
N THR A 201 10.42 4.51 -19.75
CA THR A 201 10.60 4.11 -21.15
C THR A 201 9.25 3.67 -21.75
N LYS A 202 8.85 4.28 -22.86
CA LYS A 202 7.81 3.70 -23.71
C LYS A 202 8.46 2.57 -24.49
N THR A 203 7.92 1.35 -24.41
CA THR A 203 8.19 0.35 -25.45
C THR A 203 7.59 0.86 -26.75
N ASP A 204 8.29 0.65 -27.86
CA ASP A 204 7.80 1.00 -29.19
C ASP A 204 6.39 0.46 -29.37
N GLY A 205 5.46 1.35 -29.75
CA GLY A 205 4.13 0.90 -30.12
C GLY A 205 4.20 0.01 -31.35
N LEU A 206 3.24 -0.92 -31.50
CA LEU A 206 3.05 -1.81 -32.65
C LEU A 206 3.08 -1.12 -34.04
N ASN A 207 3.07 0.22 -34.10
CA ASN A 207 3.02 1.04 -35.31
C ASN A 207 4.31 1.81 -35.62
N GLY A 208 5.47 1.42 -35.08
CA GLY A 208 6.76 2.06 -35.42
C GLY A 208 6.90 3.51 -34.93
N GLY A 209 6.11 3.90 -33.91
CA GLY A 209 6.27 5.19 -33.26
C GLY A 209 7.62 5.25 -32.57
N THR A 210 8.50 6.15 -33.01
CA THR A 210 9.79 6.36 -32.36
C THR A 210 9.56 6.87 -30.94
N PRO A 211 10.07 6.21 -29.90
CA PRO A 211 9.90 6.66 -28.53
C PRO A 211 10.70 7.95 -28.37
N ASN A 212 10.00 9.07 -28.17
CA ASN A 212 10.64 10.27 -27.66
C ASN A 212 10.92 10.05 -26.17
N ILE A 213 12.13 9.59 -25.85
CA ILE A 213 12.64 9.54 -24.48
C ILE A 213 12.96 10.98 -24.05
N ALA A 214 11.94 11.78 -23.76
CA ALA A 214 12.13 13.16 -23.34
C ALA A 214 12.31 13.30 -21.82
N ASN A 215 11.82 12.36 -20.99
CA ASN A 215 11.69 12.60 -19.55
C ASN A 215 12.29 11.46 -18.72
N VAL A 216 13.61 11.25 -18.80
CA VAL A 216 14.34 10.63 -17.70
C VAL A 216 14.71 11.76 -16.75
N PHE A 217 14.05 11.82 -15.59
CA PHE A 217 14.51 12.69 -14.52
C PHE A 217 15.64 11.96 -13.80
N LEU A 218 16.86 12.23 -14.23
CA LEU A 218 18.07 11.74 -13.61
C LEU A 218 18.58 12.80 -12.63
N LEU A 219 18.47 12.53 -11.34
CA LEU A 219 19.19 13.30 -10.33
C LEU A 219 20.57 12.68 -10.14
N GLU A 220 21.57 13.21 -10.85
CA GLU A 220 22.97 12.74 -10.77
C GLU A 220 23.69 13.15 -9.46
N ARG A 221 22.98 13.70 -8.46
CA ARG A 221 23.56 14.16 -7.20
C ARG A 221 22.60 13.96 -6.03
N PRO A 222 23.10 13.71 -4.81
CA PRO A 222 22.26 13.61 -3.61
C PRO A 222 21.62 14.97 -3.35
N ARG A 223 20.37 15.13 -3.79
CA ARG A 223 19.48 16.16 -3.29
C ARG A 223 18.25 15.44 -2.79
N THR A 224 17.87 15.75 -1.56
CA THR A 224 16.53 15.48 -1.05
C THR A 224 15.52 16.12 -2.01
N LEU A 225 14.70 15.29 -2.67
CA LEU A 225 13.53 15.79 -3.37
C LEU A 225 12.57 16.27 -2.28
N GLN A 226 12.44 17.58 -2.13
CA GLN A 226 11.53 18.19 -1.16
C GLN A 226 10.56 19.04 -1.97
N ASP A 227 9.28 18.65 -1.89
CA ASP A 227 8.09 19.27 -2.49
C ASP A 227 8.14 19.58 -3.99
N ILE A 228 7.40 18.77 -4.77
CA ILE A 228 6.66 19.32 -5.90
C ILE A 228 5.36 19.84 -5.29
N ASP A 229 5.43 21.04 -4.74
CA ASP A 229 4.25 21.74 -4.24
C ASP A 229 3.27 21.90 -5.41
N SER A 230 2.14 21.21 -5.31
CA SER A 230 1.04 21.30 -6.25
C SER A 230 -0.01 22.30 -5.75
N SER A 231 0.35 23.22 -4.85
CA SER A 231 -0.50 24.36 -4.54
C SER A 231 -0.61 25.24 -5.79
N GLY A 232 -1.72 25.05 -6.50
CA GLY A 232 -2.17 25.99 -7.52
C GLY A 232 -2.14 27.41 -6.94
N SER A 233 -1.62 28.31 -7.76
CA SER A 233 -1.62 29.76 -7.57
C SER A 233 -2.84 30.25 -6.80
N ASP A 234 -2.58 30.92 -5.68
CA ASP A 234 -3.51 31.85 -5.05
C ASP A 234 -3.88 32.93 -6.07
N GLU A 235 -4.98 32.73 -6.81
CA GLU A 235 -5.66 33.84 -7.47
C GLU A 235 -6.31 34.69 -6.38
N GLU A 236 -5.67 35.84 -6.13
CA GLU A 236 -6.18 36.92 -5.31
C GLU A 236 -7.60 37.32 -5.83
N PRO A 237 -8.65 37.28 -4.99
CA PRO A 237 -9.99 37.66 -5.45
C PRO A 237 -10.02 39.16 -5.78
N PRO A 238 -10.61 39.57 -6.91
CA PRO A 238 -10.66 40.97 -7.31
C PRO A 238 -11.48 41.78 -6.30
N THR A 239 -10.80 42.69 -5.60
CA THR A 239 -11.41 43.64 -4.67
C THR A 239 -11.99 44.84 -5.43
N SER A 240 -13.04 44.66 -6.23
CA SER A 240 -13.90 45.79 -6.61
C SER A 240 -15.24 45.34 -7.19
N PRO A 241 -16.37 45.95 -6.79
CA PRO A 241 -17.69 45.62 -7.30
C PRO A 241 -17.93 46.34 -8.63
N MET A 242 -17.86 45.62 -9.75
CA MET A 242 -18.40 46.09 -11.02
C MET A 242 -19.21 44.97 -11.71
N ASP A 243 -20.51 45.22 -11.72
CA ASP A 243 -21.54 44.89 -12.72
C ASP A 243 -21.72 43.43 -13.15
N ARG A 244 -22.73 42.81 -12.50
CA ARG A 244 -23.52 41.69 -13.05
C ARG A 244 -24.17 42.15 -14.35
N GLU A 245 -23.80 41.52 -15.46
CA GLU A 245 -24.60 41.18 -16.65
C GLU A 245 -23.70 41.16 -17.89
N ASP A 246 -22.74 40.23 -17.97
CA ASP A 246 -22.25 39.73 -19.28
C ASP A 246 -21.28 38.55 -19.13
N TRP A 247 -21.75 37.39 -18.66
CA TRP A 247 -21.02 36.12 -18.88
C TRP A 247 -22.01 34.98 -19.11
N MET A 248 -22.45 34.83 -20.37
CA MET A 248 -22.86 33.53 -20.91
C MET A 248 -21.62 32.84 -21.50
N PRO A 249 -21.27 31.60 -21.12
CA PRO A 249 -20.16 30.91 -21.76
C PRO A 249 -20.58 30.46 -23.16
N ARG A 250 -19.92 31.02 -24.18
CA ARG A 250 -19.83 30.41 -25.50
C ARG A 250 -18.92 29.17 -25.39
N CYS A 251 -19.45 28.00 -25.71
CA CYS A 251 -18.64 26.80 -25.93
C CYS A 251 -17.71 27.02 -27.14
N GLY A 252 -16.46 27.39 -26.86
CA GLY A 252 -15.35 27.36 -27.81
C GLY A 252 -14.53 26.10 -27.58
N VAL A 253 -14.45 25.25 -28.59
CA VAL A 253 -13.60 24.06 -28.61
C VAL A 253 -12.15 24.51 -28.80
N SER A 254 -11.33 24.36 -27.77
CA SER A 254 -9.87 24.45 -27.87
C SER A 254 -9.32 23.03 -27.94
N GLN A 255 -8.80 22.66 -29.11
CA GLN A 255 -7.98 21.47 -29.30
C GLN A 255 -6.60 21.74 -28.70
N ASN A 256 -6.36 21.18 -27.53
CA ASN A 256 -5.03 20.80 -27.06
C ASN A 256 -5.18 19.41 -26.46
N GLU A 257 -5.04 18.40 -27.32
CA GLU A 257 -5.00 16.99 -26.98
C GLU A 257 -3.63 16.68 -26.36
N ASP A 258 -3.59 16.39 -25.06
CA ASP A 258 -2.88 15.26 -24.45
C ASP A 258 -2.82 15.43 -22.92
N VAL A 259 -3.98 15.27 -22.29
CA VAL A 259 -4.09 14.91 -20.87
C VAL A 259 -5.02 13.71 -20.80
N ILE A 260 -4.46 12.50 -20.89
CA ILE A 260 -5.20 11.27 -20.59
C ILE A 260 -5.20 11.13 -19.06
N LEU A 261 -6.17 11.79 -18.42
CA LEU A 261 -6.69 11.34 -17.14
C LEU A 261 -7.62 10.17 -17.44
N ALA A 262 -7.16 8.94 -17.16
CA ALA A 262 -8.06 7.81 -17.13
C ALA A 262 -8.94 7.91 -15.86
N PRO A 263 -10.27 7.81 -15.97
CA PRO A 263 -11.16 7.76 -14.81
C PRO A 263 -11.05 6.38 -14.15
N PHE A 264 -10.70 6.34 -12.87
CA PHE A 264 -10.79 5.12 -12.06
C PHE A 264 -12.25 4.92 -11.60
N PRO A 265 -12.85 3.73 -11.81
CA PRO A 265 -14.00 3.33 -11.02
C PRO A 265 -13.50 2.90 -9.63
N GLN A 266 -14.16 3.43 -8.61
CA GLN A 266 -13.82 3.19 -7.22
C GLN A 266 -14.15 1.75 -6.85
N LEU A 267 -13.13 0.99 -6.42
CA LEU A 267 -13.34 -0.29 -5.76
C LEU A 267 -13.61 -0.03 -4.27
N TRP A 268 -14.86 0.31 -3.96
CA TRP A 268 -15.36 0.23 -2.59
C TRP A 268 -15.57 -1.25 -2.24
N ILE A 269 -14.80 -1.75 -1.27
CA ILE A 269 -15.18 -2.97 -0.55
C ILE A 269 -16.31 -2.58 0.39
N CYS A 270 -17.55 -2.74 -0.09
CA CYS A 270 -18.73 -2.73 0.76
C CYS A 270 -18.73 -3.98 1.65
N SER A 271 -18.28 -3.85 2.90
CA SER A 271 -18.71 -4.75 3.96
C SER A 271 -20.18 -4.45 4.26
N GLY A 272 -21.06 -5.27 3.70
CA GLY A 272 -22.48 -5.26 4.03
C GLY A 272 -22.74 -5.93 5.37
N ILE A 273 -22.91 -5.12 6.42
CA ILE A 273 -23.75 -5.48 7.57
C ILE A 273 -24.67 -4.28 7.84
N LEU A 274 -25.98 -4.57 7.82
CA LEU A 274 -27.10 -3.67 8.07
C LEU A 274 -26.86 -2.75 9.28
N LEU A 275 -27.01 -1.43 9.07
CA LEU A 275 -27.92 -0.53 9.82
C LEU A 275 -27.80 0.90 9.24
N GLY A 276 -28.93 1.61 9.20
CA GLY A 276 -29.19 2.74 8.30
C GLY A 276 -28.29 3.97 8.43
N ALA A 277 -27.97 4.57 7.30
CA ALA A 277 -27.30 5.86 7.21
C ALA A 277 -28.32 7.01 7.37
N CYS A 278 -28.11 7.87 8.37
CA CYS A 278 -28.64 9.22 8.42
C CYS A 278 -27.55 10.18 7.94
N CYS A 279 -27.86 11.02 6.95
CA CYS A 279 -27.00 12.14 6.54
C CYS A 279 -27.30 13.34 7.43
N LEU A 280 -26.28 13.89 8.11
CA LEU A 280 -26.36 15.19 8.80
C LEU A 280 -25.30 16.15 8.23
N ARG A 281 -25.69 17.42 8.10
CA ARG A 281 -24.84 18.53 7.64
C ARG A 281 -23.91 19.02 8.77
N PRO A 282 -22.76 19.66 8.45
CA PRO A 282 -21.71 19.94 9.43
C PRO A 282 -21.90 21.15 10.36
N ASP A 283 -23.10 21.71 10.50
CA ASP A 283 -23.29 23.05 11.15
C ASP A 283 -24.32 23.09 12.30
N ASP A 284 -24.43 22.02 13.09
CA ASP A 284 -25.16 22.08 14.37
C ASP A 284 -24.34 21.39 15.47
N ARG A 285 -23.55 22.18 16.22
CA ARG A 285 -23.04 21.79 17.53
C ARG A 285 -23.90 22.48 18.58
N ASP A 286 -24.54 21.66 19.41
CA ASP A 286 -25.05 21.90 20.77
C ASP A 286 -26.49 21.39 20.92
N ASP A 287 -26.64 20.06 21.05
CA ASP A 287 -27.60 19.40 21.97
C ASP A 287 -27.57 17.86 21.81
N PRO A 288 -27.48 17.07 22.89
CA PRO A 288 -27.54 15.61 22.81
C PRO A 288 -29.00 15.12 22.79
N VAL A 289 -29.48 14.66 21.64
CA VAL A 289 -30.80 14.00 21.52
C VAL A 289 -30.66 12.48 21.59
N ASP A 290 -31.36 11.91 22.58
CA ASP A 290 -31.48 10.48 22.87
C ASP A 290 -32.26 9.74 21.77
N CYS A 291 -31.57 8.91 21.00
CA CYS A 291 -32.18 8.02 20.00
C CYS A 291 -32.61 6.68 20.62
N ARG A 292 -33.57 6.70 21.56
CA ARG A 292 -34.31 5.50 21.99
C ARG A 292 -35.78 5.78 22.22
N SER A 293 -36.59 5.68 21.15
CA SER A 293 -37.92 5.07 21.16
C SER A 293 -38.62 5.42 19.85
N HIS A 294 -39.08 4.40 19.12
CA HIS A 294 -40.35 4.34 18.39
C HIS A 294 -40.35 3.09 17.49
N SER A 295 -40.79 1.98 18.06
CA SER A 295 -41.26 0.81 17.31
C SER A 295 -42.77 0.74 17.52
N THR A 296 -43.54 1.42 16.67
CA THR A 296 -44.99 1.27 16.59
C THR A 296 -45.37 0.49 15.35
N LYS A 297 -45.97 -0.69 15.59
CA LYS A 297 -46.60 -1.60 14.64
C LYS A 297 -47.60 -0.85 13.74
N HIS A 298 -47.47 -1.00 12.43
CA HIS A 298 -48.56 -0.75 11.48
C HIS A 298 -49.55 -1.92 11.51
N GLY A 299 -50.74 -1.68 12.07
CA GLY A 299 -51.91 -2.53 11.92
C GLY A 299 -52.75 -2.10 10.72
N SER A 300 -53.19 -3.06 9.92
CA SER A 300 -54.08 -2.88 8.77
C SER A 300 -55.51 -2.51 9.21
N PRO A 301 -56.24 -1.62 8.50
CA PRO A 301 -57.63 -1.33 8.81
C PRO A 301 -58.59 -2.35 8.17
N THR A 302 -59.46 -2.93 8.99
CA THR A 302 -60.64 -3.71 8.57
C THR A 302 -61.81 -2.79 8.24
N HIS A 303 -62.44 -3.05 7.10
CA HIS A 303 -63.63 -2.39 6.56
C HIS A 303 -64.90 -2.84 7.33
N PRO A 304 -65.84 -1.97 7.70
CA PRO A 304 -67.14 -2.37 8.24
C PRO A 304 -68.18 -2.60 7.13
N ASP A 305 -69.03 -3.60 7.37
CA ASP A 305 -70.16 -4.07 6.56
C ASP A 305 -71.46 -3.31 6.97
N PRO A 306 -72.38 -2.95 6.06
CA PRO A 306 -73.57 -2.20 6.41
C PRO A 306 -74.77 -3.10 6.76
N GLY A 307 -75.35 -2.81 7.93
CA GLY A 307 -76.78 -2.86 8.30
C GLY A 307 -77.71 -3.86 7.63
N GLY A 308 -78.22 -4.79 8.45
CA GLY A 308 -79.52 -5.43 8.22
C GLY A 308 -80.68 -4.56 8.68
N GLY A 309 -81.71 -4.49 7.83
CA GLY A 309 -83.04 -3.93 8.03
C GLY A 309 -83.92 -4.37 6.88
#